data_AF-A0A7J0BEY6-F1
#
_entry.id   AF-A0A7J0BEY6-F1
#
_cell.length_a   1.000
_cell.length_b   1.000
_cell.length_c   1.000
_cell.angle_alpha   90.00
_cell.angle_beta   90.00
_cell.angle_gamma   90.00
#
_symmetry.space_group_name_H-M   'P 1'
#
loop_
_entity.id
_entity.type
_entity.pdbx_description
1 polymer ?
#
loop_
_entity_poly.entity_id
_entity_poly.type
_entity_poly.pdbx_seq_one_letter_code
_entity_poly.pdbx_strand_id
1 'polypeptide(L)'
;MTQDPANGGTPQQRLAAYWSVLKEHKEKKTIRELMEREVLLCFIATNKDRINEYPLLPPQQHAIIDFLTTRAQGDPLHAHTSALITFFINQLNKYGGLLTAGDTAGAEGEVADLVNQESLLLKAIQAVVYTTALTVDNFSEVLIRHYGEESLPAIDAIMEKVELGERFWKENFDHFITKLADGAYREMTANQLYMVRREKSQIVLRFCFDDMLSRLKRTNKSIEKTRAQSVYETSLRTFEARKARKRLADHLTKLSHKPDYPFAPADIPYIASILCMDSAGLAFESAYTMLHANSLAEPLKGADGEELTQQGARFIFEQMLTMACATSVSLGILRQDFQKSLSMFESKEAAQIMHLLGVFDLESIERAFFAMLELQFISIIRQRSGEDSGKMQIRSTRLRRVREEEVDTLMDLGLNRIRKNKLWVKDPDNEEYLLFAQQSPADFKAIMEIMHLEPQLARAVLTLWQHAHNKVFISVHLNLDLISRTTTNLNQRLAEIFLRFGTLGPGKKKGI
;
A
#
# COMPACT_ATOMS: atom_id res chain seq x y z
N MET A 1 -16.56 -18.24 31.16
CA MET A 1 -15.40 -19.09 31.48
C MET A 1 -14.66 -19.40 30.20
N THR A 2 -13.58 -18.67 29.95
CA THR A 2 -12.40 -19.09 29.18
C THR A 2 -11.30 -18.17 29.67
N GLN A 3 -10.64 -18.61 30.74
CA GLN A 3 -9.31 -18.13 31.09
C GLN A 3 -8.42 -18.47 29.90
N ASP A 4 -7.79 -17.49 29.28
CA ASP A 4 -6.50 -17.72 28.63
C ASP A 4 -5.44 -17.54 29.72
N PRO A 5 -4.83 -18.61 30.25
CA PRO A 5 -3.61 -18.46 31.02
C PRO A 5 -2.52 -18.06 30.04
N ALA A 6 -2.30 -16.75 29.91
CA ALA A 6 -1.16 -16.19 29.21
C ALA A 6 0.12 -16.78 29.82
N ASN A 7 0.83 -17.62 29.07
CA ASN A 7 2.21 -18.02 29.36
C ASN A 7 3.22 -16.91 28.99
N GLY A 8 2.79 -15.64 28.97
CA GLY A 8 3.69 -14.51 29.19
C GLY A 8 3.94 -14.42 30.68
N GLY A 9 5.20 -14.40 31.12
CA GLY A 9 5.55 -14.37 32.53
C GLY A 9 4.76 -13.30 33.32
N THR A 10 4.61 -13.50 34.64
CA THR A 10 4.00 -12.52 35.55
C THR A 10 4.59 -11.12 35.32
N PRO A 11 3.85 -10.02 35.62
CA PRO A 11 4.37 -8.66 35.46
C PRO A 11 5.78 -8.49 36.05
N GLN A 12 6.03 -9.07 37.23
CA GLN A 12 7.32 -9.05 37.90
C GLN A 12 8.41 -9.77 37.11
N GLN A 13 8.12 -10.93 36.51
CA GLN A 13 9.07 -11.65 35.65
C GLN A 13 9.43 -10.85 34.41
N ARG A 14 8.45 -10.17 33.78
CA ARG A 14 8.68 -9.34 32.60
C ARG A 14 9.55 -8.12 32.93
N LEU A 15 9.19 -7.39 33.98
CA LEU A 15 9.98 -6.24 34.45
C LEU A 15 11.40 -6.63 34.84
N ALA A 16 11.58 -7.79 35.48
CA ALA A 16 12.91 -8.31 35.80
C ALA A 16 13.75 -8.60 34.55
N ALA A 17 13.14 -9.15 33.49
CA ALA A 17 13.83 -9.39 32.22
C ALA A 17 14.31 -8.06 31.59
N TYR A 18 13.45 -7.05 31.51
CA TYR A 18 13.82 -5.74 30.96
C TYR A 18 14.92 -5.07 31.79
N TRP A 19 14.79 -5.13 33.11
CA TRP A 19 15.79 -4.58 34.02
C TRP A 19 17.15 -5.24 33.86
N SER A 20 17.18 -6.58 33.70
CA SER A 20 18.42 -7.32 33.49
C SER A 20 19.18 -6.81 32.26
N VAL A 21 18.47 -6.62 31.13
CA VAL A 21 19.07 -6.09 29.89
C VAL A 21 19.52 -4.64 30.09
N LEU A 22 18.68 -3.80 30.69
CA LEU A 22 19.03 -2.39 30.96
C LEU A 22 20.28 -2.29 31.83
N LYS A 23 20.38 -3.10 32.89
CA LYS A 23 21.52 -3.13 33.82
C LYS A 23 22.81 -3.55 33.12
N GLU A 24 22.77 -4.64 32.36
CA GLU A 24 23.92 -5.14 31.61
C GLU A 24 24.49 -4.07 30.65
N HIS A 25 23.62 -3.39 29.90
CA HIS A 25 24.05 -2.35 28.97
C HIS A 25 24.59 -1.09 29.65
N LYS A 26 24.09 -0.76 30.85
CA LYS A 26 24.65 0.32 31.67
C LYS A 26 26.03 -0.01 32.21
N GLU A 27 26.23 -1.23 32.67
CA GLU A 27 27.55 -1.70 33.15
C GLU A 27 28.59 -1.66 32.02
N LYS A 28 28.18 -2.00 30.79
CA LYS A 28 29.02 -1.91 29.58
C LYS A 28 29.21 -0.49 29.05
N LYS A 29 28.59 0.53 29.66
CA LYS A 29 28.60 1.94 29.19
C LYS A 29 28.19 2.09 27.73
N THR A 30 27.17 1.34 27.33
CA THR A 30 26.63 1.37 25.97
C THR A 30 26.04 2.76 25.66
N ILE A 31 26.13 3.19 24.40
CA ILE A 31 25.42 4.40 23.95
C ILE A 31 23.90 4.24 24.16
N ARG A 32 23.22 5.37 24.41
CA ARG A 32 21.81 5.38 24.80
C ARG A 32 20.92 4.71 23.75
N GLU A 33 21.11 5.03 22.48
CA GLU A 33 20.29 4.55 21.37
C GLU A 33 20.36 3.02 21.23
N LEU A 34 21.56 2.44 21.41
CA LEU A 34 21.75 1.00 21.37
C LEU A 34 21.14 0.34 22.61
N MET A 35 21.27 0.93 23.79
CA MET A 35 20.61 0.45 25.01
C MET A 35 19.07 0.45 24.87
N GLU A 36 18.48 1.53 24.32
CA GLU A 36 17.04 1.61 24.07
C GLU A 36 16.59 0.51 23.10
N ARG A 37 17.33 0.30 22.01
CA ARG A 37 17.07 -0.77 21.04
C ARG A 37 17.08 -2.16 21.67
N GLU A 38 18.10 -2.50 22.47
CA GLU A 38 18.22 -3.82 23.09
C GLU A 38 17.12 -4.07 24.14
N VAL A 39 16.74 -3.03 24.90
CA VAL A 39 15.59 -3.11 25.81
C VAL A 39 14.28 -3.33 25.04
N LEU A 40 14.10 -2.67 23.88
CA LEU A 40 12.91 -2.88 23.04
C LEU A 40 12.89 -4.27 22.37
N LEU A 41 14.04 -4.82 21.97
CA LEU A 41 14.13 -6.21 21.50
C LEU A 41 13.70 -7.19 22.60
N CYS A 42 14.20 -7.00 23.82
CA CYS A 42 13.81 -7.79 24.98
C CYS A 42 12.32 -7.62 25.29
N PHE A 43 11.79 -6.40 25.20
CA PHE A 43 10.38 -6.08 25.38
C PHE A 43 9.51 -6.90 24.44
N ILE A 44 9.85 -6.87 23.15
CA ILE A 44 9.14 -7.59 22.09
C ILE A 44 9.19 -9.10 22.33
N ALA A 45 10.37 -9.66 22.59
CA ALA A 45 10.52 -11.10 22.83
C ALA A 45 9.73 -11.59 24.06
N THR A 46 9.71 -10.79 25.13
CA THR A 46 9.01 -11.11 26.38
C THR A 46 7.49 -10.96 26.26
N ASN A 47 7.00 -10.10 25.35
CA ASN A 47 5.57 -9.89 25.10
C ASN A 47 5.05 -10.60 23.84
N LYS A 48 5.78 -11.58 23.30
CA LYS A 48 5.40 -12.28 22.05
C LYS A 48 3.94 -12.78 22.03
N ASP A 49 3.42 -13.27 23.15
CA ASP A 49 2.05 -13.81 23.25
C ASP A 49 0.98 -12.71 23.34
N ARG A 50 1.40 -11.46 23.56
CA ARG A 50 0.55 -10.26 23.66
C ARG A 50 0.62 -9.38 22.42
N ILE A 51 1.42 -9.75 21.42
CA ILE A 51 1.53 -9.06 20.15
C ILE A 51 0.91 -9.97 19.07
N ASN A 52 -0.10 -9.46 18.39
CA ASN A 52 -0.73 -10.17 17.28
C ASN A 52 0.24 -10.28 16.10
N GLU A 53 0.07 -11.31 15.26
CA GLU A 53 0.99 -11.66 14.15
C GLU A 53 2.35 -12.26 14.58
N TYR A 54 2.54 -12.63 15.85
CA TYR A 54 3.71 -13.44 16.27
C TYR A 54 3.58 -14.93 15.86
N PRO A 55 4.69 -15.61 15.52
CA PRO A 55 6.09 -15.13 15.53
C PRO A 55 6.43 -14.25 14.32
N LEU A 56 7.09 -13.12 14.58
CA LEU A 56 7.65 -12.26 13.54
C LEU A 56 9.06 -12.71 13.13
N LEU A 57 9.37 -12.56 11.84
CA LEU A 57 10.73 -12.81 11.34
C LEU A 57 11.72 -11.79 11.96
N PRO A 58 12.99 -12.17 12.20
CA PRO A 58 13.98 -11.24 12.75
C PRO A 58 14.09 -9.89 12.01
N PRO A 59 14.08 -9.84 10.66
CA PRO A 59 14.06 -8.57 9.93
C PRO A 59 12.82 -7.70 10.22
N GLN A 60 11.67 -8.31 10.50
CA GLN A 60 10.45 -7.58 10.85
C GLN A 60 10.54 -7.01 12.27
N GLN A 61 11.10 -7.76 13.21
CA GLN A 61 11.33 -7.28 14.59
C GLN A 61 12.27 -6.07 14.60
N HIS A 62 13.36 -6.12 13.85
CA HIS A 62 14.27 -4.99 13.70
C HIS A 62 13.58 -3.79 13.06
N ALA A 63 12.83 -4.00 11.98
CA ALA A 63 12.10 -2.93 11.31
C ALA A 63 11.12 -2.23 12.27
N ILE A 64 10.37 -2.97 13.09
CA ILE A 64 9.45 -2.37 14.08
C ILE A 64 10.16 -1.44 15.05
N ILE A 65 11.34 -1.83 15.53
CA ILE A 65 12.12 -1.00 16.46
C ILE A 65 12.63 0.25 15.75
N ASP A 66 13.14 0.12 14.53
CA ASP A 66 13.62 1.27 13.77
C ASP A 66 12.48 2.25 13.45
N PHE A 67 11.27 1.74 13.18
CA PHE A 67 10.06 2.54 13.00
C PHE A 67 9.67 3.33 14.26
N LEU A 68 9.97 2.83 15.45
CA LEU A 68 9.68 3.54 16.71
C LEU A 68 10.84 4.43 17.17
N THR A 69 12.03 4.27 16.61
CA THR A 69 13.26 4.94 17.08
C THR A 69 13.89 5.81 16.00
N THR A 70 14.80 5.26 15.22
CA THR A 70 15.72 6.00 14.33
C THR A 70 15.03 6.55 13.09
N ARG A 71 14.10 5.79 12.49
CA ARG A 71 13.49 6.14 11.19
C ARG A 71 12.32 7.11 11.32
N ALA A 72 11.75 7.21 12.51
CA ALA A 72 10.70 8.17 12.83
C ALA A 72 11.23 9.56 13.20
N GLN A 73 12.56 9.72 13.33
CA GLN A 73 13.16 11.00 13.70
C GLN A 73 12.77 12.10 12.70
N GLY A 74 12.22 13.20 13.25
CA GLY A 74 11.77 14.35 12.46
C GLY A 74 10.28 14.35 12.14
N ASP A 75 9.55 13.26 12.38
CA ASP A 75 8.09 13.27 12.35
C ASP A 75 7.54 13.91 13.64
N PRO A 76 6.67 14.93 13.57
CA PRO A 76 6.10 15.55 14.77
C PRO A 76 5.39 14.56 15.71
N LEU A 77 4.75 13.53 15.18
CA LEU A 77 4.03 12.53 15.95
C LEU A 77 4.96 11.53 16.65
N HIS A 78 6.22 11.41 16.20
CA HIS A 78 7.24 10.56 16.84
C HIS A 78 7.56 11.01 18.26
N ALA A 79 7.39 12.31 18.56
CA ALA A 79 7.63 12.84 19.90
C ALA A 79 6.80 12.11 20.98
N HIS A 80 5.56 11.73 20.65
CA HIS A 80 4.68 10.98 21.56
C HIS A 80 5.23 9.58 21.86
N THR A 81 5.61 8.82 20.83
CA THR A 81 6.16 7.47 20.99
C THR A 81 7.55 7.48 21.65
N SER A 82 8.39 8.46 21.32
CA SER A 82 9.71 8.64 21.92
C SER A 82 9.63 8.99 23.40
N ALA A 83 8.65 9.81 23.79
CA ALA A 83 8.38 10.12 25.19
C ALA A 83 7.97 8.88 25.99
N LEU A 84 7.13 8.00 25.42
CA LEU A 84 6.75 6.74 26.05
C LEU A 84 7.95 5.81 26.27
N ILE A 85 8.81 5.64 25.26
CA ILE A 85 10.03 4.82 25.38
C ILE A 85 10.95 5.38 26.46
N THR A 86 11.19 6.69 26.43
CA THR A 86 12.04 7.38 27.42
C THR A 86 11.47 7.23 28.83
N PHE A 87 10.16 7.43 29.00
CA PHE A 87 9.50 7.32 30.29
C PHE A 87 9.55 5.90 30.84
N PHE A 88 9.28 4.90 30.00
CA PHE A 88 9.38 3.48 30.38
C PHE A 88 10.78 3.12 30.87
N ILE A 89 11.83 3.50 30.14
CA ILE A 89 13.22 3.19 30.52
C ILE A 89 13.63 3.92 31.80
N ASN A 90 13.21 5.17 31.98
CA ASN A 90 13.48 5.92 33.20
C ASN A 90 12.80 5.30 34.42
N GLN A 91 11.53 4.90 34.29
CA GLN A 91 10.79 4.23 35.36
C GLN A 91 11.36 2.84 35.65
N LEU A 92 11.77 2.10 34.63
CA LEU A 92 12.43 0.81 34.78
C LEU A 92 13.75 0.96 35.55
N ASN A 93 14.49 2.02 35.29
CA ASN A 93 15.71 2.33 36.02
C ASN A 93 15.44 2.70 37.48
N LYS A 94 14.39 3.49 37.76
CA LYS A 94 13.98 3.83 39.12
C LYS A 94 13.61 2.57 39.91
N TYR A 95 12.79 1.71 39.32
CA TYR A 95 12.42 0.40 39.87
C TYR A 95 13.65 -0.48 40.17
N GLY A 96 14.56 -0.62 39.21
CA GLY A 96 15.81 -1.36 39.40
C GLY A 96 16.73 -0.79 40.48
N GLY A 97 16.77 0.53 40.62
CA GLY A 97 17.49 1.23 41.68
C GLY A 97 16.92 0.93 43.07
N LEU A 98 15.60 0.95 43.23
CA LEU A 98 14.92 0.61 44.48
C LEU A 98 15.18 -0.85 44.89
N LEU A 99 15.12 -1.78 43.93
CA LEU A 99 15.47 -3.19 44.17
C LEU A 99 16.93 -3.35 44.61
N THR A 100 17.85 -2.62 43.98
CA THR A 100 19.29 -2.68 44.33
C THR A 100 19.57 -2.08 45.72
N ALA A 101 18.78 -1.09 46.13
CA ALA A 101 18.84 -0.47 47.46
C ALA A 101 18.13 -1.29 48.56
N GLY A 102 17.44 -2.38 48.21
CA GLY A 102 16.68 -3.21 49.15
C GLY A 102 15.31 -2.65 49.54
N ASP A 103 14.82 -1.61 48.85
CA ASP A 103 13.49 -1.02 49.08
C ASP A 103 12.42 -1.75 48.25
N THR A 104 11.98 -2.90 48.75
CA THR A 104 10.96 -3.72 48.07
C THR A 104 9.58 -3.05 48.06
N ALA A 105 9.22 -2.33 49.11
CA ALA A 105 7.93 -1.63 49.20
C ALA A 105 7.86 -0.47 48.21
N GLY A 106 8.94 0.31 48.08
CA GLY A 106 9.06 1.34 47.04
C GLY A 106 9.01 0.74 45.63
N ALA A 107 9.72 -0.37 45.40
CA ALA A 107 9.69 -1.05 44.10
C ALA A 107 8.29 -1.58 43.74
N GLU A 108 7.56 -2.16 44.69
CA GLU A 108 6.17 -2.60 44.51
C GLU A 108 5.23 -1.43 44.15
N GLY A 109 5.46 -0.25 44.74
CA GLY A 109 4.71 0.97 44.43
C GLY A 109 4.83 1.43 42.97
N GLU A 110 5.95 1.14 42.29
CA GLU A 110 6.18 1.52 40.89
C GLU A 110 5.61 0.51 39.88
N VAL A 111 5.21 -0.70 40.32
CA VAL A 111 4.81 -1.78 39.41
C VAL A 111 3.57 -1.41 38.60
N ALA A 112 2.57 -0.78 39.22
CA ALA A 112 1.32 -0.40 38.54
C ALA A 112 1.57 0.58 37.40
N ASP A 113 2.39 1.61 37.64
CA ASP A 113 2.75 2.61 36.62
C ASP A 113 3.58 1.96 35.51
N LEU A 114 4.53 1.08 35.84
CA LEU A 114 5.32 0.35 34.85
C LEU A 114 4.47 -0.57 33.97
N VAL A 115 3.47 -1.25 34.52
CA VAL A 115 2.55 -2.10 33.76
C VAL A 115 1.63 -1.28 32.85
N ASN A 116 1.19 -0.11 33.30
CA ASN A 116 0.43 0.82 32.45
C ASN A 116 1.28 1.31 31.27
N GLN A 117 2.54 1.69 31.52
CA GLN A 117 3.46 2.11 30.47
C GLN A 117 3.85 0.98 29.53
N GLU A 118 4.08 -0.23 30.06
CA GLU A 118 4.25 -1.44 29.26
C GLU A 118 3.05 -1.62 28.31
N SER A 119 1.84 -1.44 28.82
CA SER A 119 0.63 -1.58 28.01
C SER A 119 0.52 -0.52 26.92
N LEU A 120 0.88 0.74 27.19
CA LEU A 120 0.92 1.79 26.15
C LEU A 120 1.99 1.49 25.08
N LEU A 121 3.19 1.09 25.49
CA LEU A 121 4.28 0.73 24.56
C LEU A 121 3.91 -0.49 23.71
N LEU A 122 3.23 -1.47 24.30
CA LEU A 122 2.69 -2.62 23.57
C LEU A 122 1.68 -2.19 22.51
N LYS A 123 0.81 -1.22 22.80
CA LYS A 123 -0.13 -0.67 21.82
C LYS A 123 0.58 0.08 20.69
N ALA A 124 1.65 0.82 20.99
CA ALA A 124 2.49 1.42 19.95
C ALA A 124 3.07 0.34 19.01
N ILE A 125 3.69 -0.71 19.57
CA ILE A 125 4.24 -1.84 18.80
C ILE A 125 3.16 -2.52 17.98
N GLN A 126 2.00 -2.81 18.58
CA GLN A 126 0.89 -3.47 17.89
C GLN A 126 0.37 -2.65 16.70
N ALA A 127 0.31 -1.33 16.84
CA ALA A 127 -0.06 -0.42 15.77
C ALA A 127 0.95 -0.44 14.61
N VAL A 128 2.26 -0.50 14.90
CA VAL A 128 3.29 -0.69 13.86
C VAL A 128 3.09 -2.04 13.17
N VAL A 129 2.93 -3.13 13.93
CA VAL A 129 2.73 -4.49 13.41
C VAL A 129 1.53 -4.57 12.48
N TYR A 130 0.38 -4.02 12.87
CA TYR A 130 -0.80 -4.04 12.00
C TYR A 130 -0.60 -3.22 10.72
N THR A 131 0.06 -2.06 10.82
CA THR A 131 0.30 -1.19 9.67
C THR A 131 1.24 -1.87 8.67
N THR A 132 2.34 -2.46 9.15
CA THR A 132 3.34 -3.12 8.31
C THR A 132 2.81 -4.44 7.74
N ALA A 133 2.14 -5.26 8.57
CA ALA A 133 1.53 -6.51 8.12
C ALA A 133 0.51 -6.26 7.00
N LEU A 134 -0.47 -5.35 7.21
CA LEU A 134 -1.46 -5.05 6.17
C LEU A 134 -0.84 -4.51 4.88
N THR A 135 0.20 -3.67 5.00
CA THR A 135 0.88 -3.12 3.82
C THR A 135 1.57 -4.22 3.02
N VAL A 136 2.32 -5.10 3.70
CA VAL A 136 3.03 -6.21 3.06
C VAL A 136 2.05 -7.26 2.53
N ASP A 137 1.03 -7.62 3.30
CA ASP A 137 0.03 -8.62 2.93
C ASP A 137 -0.80 -8.17 1.72
N ASN A 138 -1.26 -6.91 1.69
CA ASN A 138 -1.98 -6.38 0.54
C ASN A 138 -1.08 -6.32 -0.71
N PHE A 139 0.20 -5.97 -0.55
CA PHE A 139 1.16 -5.97 -1.66
C PHE A 139 1.39 -7.39 -2.19
N SER A 140 1.64 -8.35 -1.30
CA SER A 140 1.79 -9.77 -1.63
C SER A 140 0.53 -10.33 -2.28
N GLU A 141 -0.67 -9.95 -1.83
CA GLU A 141 -1.93 -10.35 -2.45
C GLU A 141 -2.04 -9.82 -3.89
N VAL A 142 -1.65 -8.57 -4.16
CA VAL A 142 -1.61 -8.03 -5.53
C VAL A 142 -0.64 -8.83 -6.39
N LEU A 143 0.54 -9.17 -5.86
CA LEU A 143 1.50 -10.01 -6.58
C LEU A 143 0.93 -11.40 -6.87
N ILE A 144 0.38 -12.10 -5.87
CA ILE A 144 -0.22 -13.43 -6.05
C ILE A 144 -1.39 -13.37 -7.05
N ARG A 145 -2.22 -12.32 -6.99
CA ARG A 145 -3.34 -12.13 -7.92
C ARG A 145 -2.88 -12.10 -9.38
N HIS A 146 -1.73 -11.47 -9.66
CA HIS A 146 -1.25 -11.24 -11.02
C HIS A 146 -0.17 -12.22 -11.49
N TYR A 147 0.63 -12.80 -10.59
CA TYR A 147 1.69 -13.78 -10.91
C TYR A 147 1.31 -15.22 -10.55
N GLY A 148 0.22 -15.42 -9.81
CA GLY A 148 -0.21 -16.73 -9.32
C GLY A 148 0.60 -17.23 -8.12
N GLU A 149 0.29 -18.44 -7.65
CA GLU A 149 0.97 -19.08 -6.50
C GLU A 149 2.48 -19.28 -6.73
N GLU A 150 2.93 -19.29 -7.98
CA GLU A 150 4.35 -19.40 -8.34
C GLU A 150 5.20 -18.21 -7.84
N SER A 151 4.59 -17.07 -7.50
CA SER A 151 5.32 -15.93 -6.93
C SER A 151 5.66 -16.09 -5.45
N LEU A 152 4.98 -16.99 -4.72
CA LEU A 152 5.16 -17.15 -3.27
C LEU A 152 6.62 -17.37 -2.87
N PRO A 153 7.38 -18.29 -3.50
CA PRO A 153 8.79 -18.51 -3.11
C PRO A 153 9.67 -17.26 -3.29
N ALA A 154 9.36 -16.40 -4.26
CA ALA A 154 10.09 -15.16 -4.49
C ALA A 154 9.73 -14.10 -3.44
N ILE A 155 8.45 -13.99 -3.08
CA ILE A 155 7.96 -13.10 -2.01
C ILE A 155 8.60 -13.50 -0.68
N ASP A 156 8.51 -14.79 -0.31
CA ASP A 156 9.06 -15.33 0.94
C ASP A 156 10.57 -15.11 1.02
N ALA A 157 11.29 -15.40 -0.07
CA ALA A 157 12.75 -15.20 -0.11
C ALA A 157 13.16 -13.74 0.08
N ILE A 158 12.36 -12.77 -0.36
CA ILE A 158 12.63 -11.34 -0.11
C ILE A 158 12.31 -10.99 1.34
N MET A 159 11.15 -11.43 1.86
CA MET A 159 10.72 -11.18 3.25
C MET A 159 11.68 -11.75 4.29
N GLU A 160 12.25 -12.93 4.05
CA GLU A 160 13.22 -13.55 4.96
C GLU A 160 14.58 -12.85 4.98
N LYS A 161 14.99 -12.25 3.85
CA LYS A 161 16.36 -11.73 3.67
C LYS A 161 16.48 -10.24 3.90
N VAL A 162 15.40 -9.47 3.75
CA VAL A 162 15.46 -8.01 3.65
C VAL A 162 14.50 -7.37 4.64
N GLU A 163 15.04 -6.49 5.49
CA GLU A 163 14.24 -5.65 6.39
C GLU A 163 13.34 -4.70 5.61
N LEU A 164 12.13 -4.46 6.14
CA LEU A 164 11.14 -3.60 5.50
C LEU A 164 11.64 -2.15 5.42
N GLY A 165 11.95 -1.70 4.20
CA GLY A 165 12.49 -0.37 3.92
C GLY A 165 12.76 -0.19 2.43
N GLU A 166 13.59 0.80 2.06
CA GLU A 166 13.88 1.13 0.66
C GLU A 166 14.38 -0.08 -0.15
N ARG A 167 15.27 -0.88 0.44
CA ARG A 167 15.83 -2.07 -0.22
C ARG A 167 14.77 -3.14 -0.47
N PHE A 168 13.88 -3.38 0.49
CA PHE A 168 12.78 -4.34 0.35
C PHE A 168 11.93 -4.01 -0.89
N TRP A 169 11.56 -2.74 -1.04
CA TRP A 169 10.79 -2.30 -2.21
C TRP A 169 11.58 -2.40 -3.51
N LYS A 170 12.88 -2.02 -3.52
CA LYS A 170 13.74 -2.15 -4.70
C LYS A 170 13.87 -3.59 -5.19
N GLU A 171 14.05 -4.55 -4.29
CA GLU A 171 14.17 -5.97 -4.63
C GLU A 171 12.84 -6.50 -5.22
N ASN A 172 11.69 -6.09 -4.64
CA ASN A 172 10.38 -6.41 -5.19
C ASN A 172 10.16 -5.78 -6.58
N PHE A 173 10.53 -4.51 -6.77
CA PHE A 173 10.37 -3.83 -8.05
C PHE A 173 11.29 -4.42 -9.12
N ASP A 174 12.54 -4.75 -8.79
CA ASP A 174 13.43 -5.44 -9.72
C ASP A 174 12.84 -6.79 -10.15
N HIS A 175 12.36 -7.58 -9.20
CA HIS A 175 11.83 -8.91 -9.48
C HIS A 175 10.51 -8.88 -10.26
N PHE A 176 9.51 -8.15 -9.77
CA PHE A 176 8.15 -8.20 -10.32
C PHE A 176 7.95 -7.16 -11.42
N ILE A 177 8.49 -5.96 -11.32
CA ILE A 177 8.25 -4.90 -12.30
C ILE A 177 9.29 -4.92 -13.43
N THR A 178 10.57 -4.77 -13.09
CA THR A 178 11.66 -4.58 -14.06
C THR A 178 11.86 -5.83 -14.92
N LYS A 179 12.08 -7.00 -14.30
CA LYS A 179 12.31 -8.25 -15.04
C LYS A 179 11.12 -8.66 -15.90
N LEU A 180 9.89 -8.42 -15.43
CA LEU A 180 8.70 -8.71 -16.23
C LEU A 180 8.64 -7.80 -17.47
N ALA A 181 8.78 -6.48 -17.29
CA ALA A 181 8.72 -5.52 -18.39
C ALA A 181 9.83 -5.76 -19.42
N ASP A 182 11.06 -6.05 -18.97
CA ASP A 182 12.19 -6.39 -19.83
C ASP A 182 11.94 -7.69 -20.61
N GLY A 183 11.45 -8.72 -19.92
CA GLY A 183 11.10 -9.99 -20.54
C GLY A 183 10.02 -9.81 -21.60
N ALA A 184 8.95 -9.08 -21.26
CA ALA A 184 7.83 -8.80 -22.14
C ALA A 184 8.28 -8.08 -23.41
N TYR A 185 9.09 -7.02 -23.27
CA TYR A 185 9.61 -6.28 -24.41
C TYR A 185 10.42 -7.17 -25.37
N ARG A 186 11.31 -8.01 -24.84
CA ARG A 186 12.13 -8.93 -25.66
C ARG A 186 11.27 -9.92 -26.42
N GLU A 187 10.23 -10.44 -25.79
CA GLU A 187 9.32 -11.40 -26.40
C GLU A 187 8.43 -10.75 -27.46
N MET A 188 7.85 -9.59 -27.16
CA MET A 188 7.02 -8.84 -28.10
C MET A 188 7.81 -8.47 -29.37
N THR A 189 9.07 -8.07 -29.22
CA THR A 189 9.94 -7.77 -30.36
C THR A 189 10.35 -9.03 -31.13
N ALA A 190 10.64 -10.14 -30.44
CA ALA A 190 10.97 -11.42 -31.07
C ALA A 190 9.81 -11.99 -31.89
N ASN A 191 8.58 -11.93 -31.34
CA ASN A 191 7.34 -12.47 -31.89
C ASN A 191 6.58 -11.48 -32.79
N GLN A 192 7.12 -10.28 -33.02
CA GLN A 192 6.50 -9.24 -33.85
C GLN A 192 5.14 -8.76 -33.34
N LEU A 193 4.94 -8.75 -32.02
CA LEU A 193 3.78 -8.17 -31.33
C LEU A 193 3.93 -6.65 -31.22
N TYR A 194 4.03 -6.01 -32.39
CA TYR A 194 4.09 -4.57 -32.55
C TYR A 194 3.60 -4.19 -33.94
N MET A 195 3.21 -2.93 -34.09
CA MET A 195 2.71 -2.40 -35.34
C MET A 195 3.56 -1.23 -35.80
N VAL A 196 3.96 -1.24 -37.07
CA VAL A 196 4.66 -0.11 -37.71
C VAL A 196 3.76 0.48 -38.77
N ARG A 197 3.46 1.78 -38.66
CA ARG A 197 2.68 2.52 -39.66
C ARG A 197 3.39 3.81 -40.05
N ARG A 198 3.27 4.20 -41.32
CA ARG A 198 3.71 5.51 -41.80
C ARG A 198 2.54 6.47 -41.77
N GLU A 199 2.70 7.59 -41.07
CA GLU A 199 1.70 8.65 -40.93
C GLU A 199 2.31 9.97 -41.41
N LYS A 200 2.07 10.34 -42.68
CA LYS A 200 2.64 11.54 -43.32
C LYS A 200 4.17 11.61 -43.16
N SER A 201 4.68 12.58 -42.39
CA SER A 201 6.10 12.79 -42.07
C SER A 201 6.57 12.03 -40.82
N GLN A 202 5.78 11.11 -40.29
CA GLN A 202 6.13 10.28 -39.14
C GLN A 202 6.07 8.79 -39.46
N ILE A 203 6.90 8.01 -38.75
CA ILE A 203 6.68 6.58 -38.60
C ILE A 203 6.31 6.30 -37.16
N VAL A 204 5.22 5.57 -36.96
CA VAL A 204 4.69 5.21 -35.65
C VAL A 204 4.94 3.73 -35.42
N LEU A 205 5.75 3.43 -34.40
CA LEU A 205 5.91 2.09 -33.84
C LEU A 205 5.01 1.98 -32.62
N ARG A 206 4.09 1.02 -32.59
CA ARG A 206 3.11 0.86 -31.52
C ARG A 206 3.20 -0.52 -30.88
N PHE A 207 3.24 -0.55 -29.56
CA PHE A 207 3.14 -1.74 -28.74
C PHE A 207 1.81 -1.73 -27.99
N CYS A 208 1.11 -2.87 -27.93
CA CYS A 208 -0.08 -3.00 -27.09
C CYS A 208 0.35 -3.42 -25.69
N PHE A 209 -0.09 -2.69 -24.67
CA PHE A 209 0.28 -3.02 -23.29
C PHE A 209 -0.36 -4.34 -22.84
N ASP A 210 -1.50 -4.72 -23.41
CA ASP A 210 -2.14 -6.01 -23.13
C ASP A 210 -1.25 -7.20 -23.49
N ASP A 211 -0.41 -7.08 -24.53
CA ASP A 211 0.56 -8.12 -24.89
C ASP A 211 1.59 -8.32 -23.77
N MET A 212 1.99 -7.25 -23.07
CA MET A 212 2.83 -7.36 -21.88
C MET A 212 2.05 -7.95 -20.71
N LEU A 213 0.81 -7.50 -20.49
CA LEU A 213 -0.03 -7.98 -19.40
C LEU A 213 -0.46 -9.43 -19.57
N SER A 214 -0.49 -9.97 -20.79
CA SER A 214 -0.82 -11.38 -21.05
C SER A 214 0.17 -12.36 -20.40
N ARG A 215 1.37 -11.88 -20.04
CA ARG A 215 2.36 -12.65 -19.28
C ARG A 215 2.05 -12.78 -17.80
N LEU A 216 1.14 -11.97 -17.28
CA LEU A 216 0.66 -12.11 -15.91
C LEU A 216 -0.20 -13.36 -15.83
N LYS A 217 0.25 -14.35 -15.05
CA LYS A 217 -0.48 -15.59 -14.77
C LYS A 217 -1.59 -15.32 -13.74
N ARG A 218 -2.57 -14.50 -14.15
CA ARG A 218 -3.68 -14.09 -13.27
C ARG A 218 -4.36 -15.32 -12.68
N THR A 219 -4.50 -15.33 -11.36
CA THR A 219 -5.25 -16.38 -10.67
C THR A 219 -6.66 -15.88 -10.34
N ASN A 220 -7.65 -16.71 -10.68
CA ASN A 220 -9.05 -16.50 -10.26
C ASN A 220 -9.36 -17.24 -8.95
N LYS A 221 -8.37 -17.92 -8.35
CA LYS A 221 -8.54 -18.58 -7.07
C LYS A 221 -8.69 -17.53 -5.98
N SER A 222 -9.50 -17.84 -4.96
CA SER A 222 -9.53 -17.04 -3.74
C SER A 222 -8.15 -17.11 -3.08
N ILE A 223 -7.55 -15.95 -2.82
CA ILE A 223 -6.32 -15.84 -2.06
C ILE A 223 -6.71 -15.88 -0.59
N GLU A 224 -6.10 -16.76 0.18
CA GLU A 224 -6.34 -16.86 1.62
C GLU A 224 -5.88 -15.58 2.30
N LYS A 225 -6.77 -15.01 3.13
CA LYS A 225 -6.49 -13.76 3.84
C LYS A 225 -5.64 -14.07 5.06
N THR A 226 -4.62 -13.24 5.29
CA THR A 226 -3.85 -13.33 6.53
C THR A 226 -4.73 -12.97 7.73
N ARG A 227 -4.23 -13.24 8.94
CA ARG A 227 -4.94 -12.84 10.17
C ARG A 227 -5.15 -11.33 10.22
N ALA A 228 -4.13 -10.52 9.93
CA ALA A 228 -4.24 -9.07 9.90
C ALA A 228 -5.29 -8.59 8.89
N GLN A 229 -5.27 -9.11 7.66
CA GLN A 229 -6.29 -8.78 6.64
C GLN A 229 -7.69 -9.19 7.08
N SER A 230 -7.85 -10.38 7.65
CA SER A 230 -9.14 -10.90 8.12
C SER A 230 -9.72 -10.03 9.25
N VAL A 231 -8.88 -9.62 10.21
CA VAL A 231 -9.29 -8.72 11.30
C VAL A 231 -9.67 -7.35 10.75
N TYR A 232 -8.88 -6.80 9.83
CA TYR A 232 -9.17 -5.53 9.16
C TYR A 232 -10.50 -5.59 8.40
N GLU A 233 -10.72 -6.60 7.55
CA GLU A 233 -11.96 -6.76 6.81
C GLU A 233 -13.17 -6.96 7.73
N THR A 234 -13.00 -7.67 8.85
CA THR A 234 -14.06 -7.88 9.84
C THR A 234 -14.42 -6.57 10.54
N SER A 235 -13.43 -5.76 10.94
CA SER A 235 -13.64 -4.44 11.57
C SER A 235 -14.34 -3.44 10.62
N LEU A 236 -14.27 -3.68 9.31
CA LEU A 236 -15.01 -2.89 8.33
C LEU A 236 -16.52 -3.21 8.29
N ARG A 237 -16.91 -4.45 8.62
CA ARG A 237 -18.28 -4.98 8.39
C ARG A 237 -19.19 -4.91 9.62
N THR A 238 -18.66 -5.15 10.82
CA THR A 238 -19.50 -5.21 12.03
C THR A 238 -20.11 -3.85 12.38
N PHE A 239 -21.30 -3.85 12.99
CA PHE A 239 -21.97 -2.60 13.40
C PHE A 239 -21.19 -1.86 14.49
N GLU A 240 -20.72 -2.59 15.50
CA GLU A 240 -19.94 -2.06 16.62
C GLU A 240 -18.64 -1.40 16.13
N ALA A 241 -17.86 -2.09 15.29
CA ALA A 241 -16.62 -1.53 14.76
C ALA A 241 -16.87 -0.33 13.84
N ARG A 242 -17.97 -0.31 13.06
CA ARG A 242 -18.37 0.88 12.28
C ARG A 242 -18.66 2.08 13.17
N LYS A 243 -19.36 1.87 14.28
CA LYS A 243 -19.69 2.94 15.25
C LYS A 243 -18.43 3.46 15.94
N ALA A 244 -17.58 2.56 16.43
CA ALA A 244 -16.30 2.89 17.07
C ALA A 244 -15.36 3.62 16.11
N ARG A 245 -15.17 3.11 14.89
CA ARG A 245 -14.34 3.73 13.84
C ARG A 245 -14.79 5.14 13.48
N LYS A 246 -16.10 5.36 13.31
CA LYS A 246 -16.62 6.71 13.06
C LYS A 246 -16.28 7.65 14.21
N ARG A 247 -16.47 7.19 15.46
CA ARG A 247 -16.18 7.98 16.65
C ARG A 247 -14.67 8.29 16.78
N LEU A 248 -13.82 7.31 16.50
CA LEU A 248 -12.37 7.47 16.45
C LEU A 248 -11.95 8.47 15.37
N ALA A 249 -12.48 8.34 14.15
CA ALA A 249 -12.20 9.28 13.06
C ALA A 249 -12.61 10.71 13.42
N ASP A 250 -13.78 10.91 14.03
CA ASP A 250 -14.22 12.23 14.52
C ASP A 250 -13.29 12.76 15.61
N HIS A 251 -12.80 11.91 16.51
CA HIS A 251 -11.87 12.28 17.56
C HIS A 251 -10.49 12.67 17.00
N LEU A 252 -9.92 11.85 16.11
CA LEU A 252 -8.65 12.12 15.43
C LEU A 252 -8.73 13.40 14.59
N THR A 253 -9.87 13.65 13.93
CA THR A 253 -10.11 14.90 13.20
C THR A 253 -10.08 16.11 14.12
N LYS A 254 -10.57 16.00 15.37
CA LYS A 254 -10.45 17.09 16.34
C LYS A 254 -8.99 17.27 16.79
N LEU A 255 -8.24 16.18 16.96
CA LEU A 255 -6.83 16.23 17.33
C LEU A 255 -5.95 16.80 16.21
N SER A 256 -6.29 16.56 14.92
CA SER A 256 -5.52 17.05 13.77
C SER A 256 -5.42 18.58 13.68
N HIS A 257 -6.29 19.30 14.38
CA HIS A 257 -6.25 20.76 14.48
C HIS A 257 -5.30 21.26 15.59
N LYS A 258 -4.75 20.37 16.41
CA LYS A 258 -3.79 20.70 17.47
C LYS A 258 -2.36 20.61 16.91
N PRO A 259 -1.46 21.57 17.26
CA PRO A 259 -0.07 21.55 16.79
C PRO A 259 0.70 20.27 17.13
N ASP A 260 0.42 19.68 18.29
CA ASP A 260 1.13 18.49 18.79
C ASP A 260 0.75 17.19 18.06
N TYR A 261 -0.38 17.20 17.35
CA TYR A 261 -0.93 16.00 16.71
C TYR A 261 -1.39 16.26 15.28
N PRO A 262 -0.48 16.62 14.35
CA PRO A 262 -0.83 17.02 12.98
C PRO A 262 -1.18 15.82 12.08
N PHE A 263 -2.21 15.04 12.44
CA PHE A 263 -2.67 13.92 11.62
C PHE A 263 -3.14 14.38 10.24
N ALA A 264 -2.67 13.73 9.18
CA ALA A 264 -3.08 14.04 7.82
C ALA A 264 -4.57 13.67 7.61
N PRO A 265 -5.45 14.60 7.18
CA PRO A 265 -6.88 14.33 7.04
C PRO A 265 -7.23 13.15 6.12
N ALA A 266 -6.42 12.93 5.08
CA ALA A 266 -6.60 11.82 4.15
C ALA A 266 -6.33 10.44 4.78
N ASP A 267 -5.53 10.38 5.85
CA ASP A 267 -5.10 9.14 6.48
C ASP A 267 -5.99 8.75 7.68
N ILE A 268 -6.73 9.71 8.25
CA ILE A 268 -7.58 9.51 9.44
C ILE A 268 -8.54 8.30 9.30
N PRO A 269 -9.27 8.11 8.17
CA PRO A 269 -10.15 6.95 8.02
C PRO A 269 -9.40 5.62 8.08
N TYR A 270 -8.20 5.56 7.51
CA TYR A 270 -7.35 4.38 7.56
C TYR A 270 -6.81 4.14 8.97
N ILE A 271 -6.27 5.17 9.62
CA ILE A 271 -5.78 5.10 11.00
C ILE A 271 -6.89 4.59 11.93
N ALA A 272 -8.10 5.17 11.86
CA ALA A 272 -9.24 4.73 12.66
C ALA A 272 -9.63 3.26 12.42
N SER A 273 -9.42 2.76 11.19
CA SER A 273 -9.66 1.35 10.84
C SER A 273 -8.62 0.41 11.46
N ILE A 274 -7.33 0.81 11.45
CA ILE A 274 -6.24 0.08 12.12
C ILE A 274 -6.49 0.00 13.63
N LEU A 275 -6.88 1.12 14.26
CA LEU A 275 -7.18 1.14 15.70
C LEU A 275 -8.31 0.17 16.07
N CYS A 276 -9.32 0.01 15.20
CA CYS A 276 -10.42 -0.94 15.42
C CYS A 276 -10.05 -2.41 15.22
N MET A 277 -8.82 -2.73 14.81
CA MET A 277 -8.30 -4.09 14.84
C MET A 277 -7.90 -4.53 16.26
N ASP A 278 -7.77 -3.57 17.18
CA ASP A 278 -7.46 -3.81 18.58
C ASP A 278 -8.72 -3.71 19.44
N SER A 279 -8.80 -4.54 20.48
CA SER A 279 -9.96 -4.56 21.40
C SER A 279 -10.21 -3.22 22.10
N ALA A 280 -9.15 -2.46 22.39
CA ALA A 280 -9.28 -1.11 22.96
C ALA A 280 -9.93 -0.13 21.96
N GLY A 281 -9.69 -0.30 20.66
CA GLY A 281 -10.34 0.49 19.62
C GLY A 281 -11.83 0.20 19.51
N LEU A 282 -12.23 -1.07 19.64
CA LEU A 282 -13.64 -1.46 19.70
C LEU A 282 -14.34 -0.89 20.94
N ALA A 283 -13.64 -0.84 22.08
CA ALA A 283 -14.16 -0.27 23.33
C ALA A 283 -14.19 1.27 23.37
N PHE A 284 -13.61 1.95 22.37
CA PHE A 284 -13.53 3.42 22.36
C PHE A 284 -14.89 4.11 22.41
N GLU A 285 -15.91 3.51 21.79
CA GLU A 285 -17.26 4.09 21.81
C GLU A 285 -17.88 4.10 23.20
N SER A 286 -17.72 3.00 23.95
CA SER A 286 -18.11 2.91 25.35
C SER A 286 -17.33 3.93 26.19
N ALA A 287 -16.01 4.02 26.00
CA ALA A 287 -15.17 4.99 26.72
C ALA A 287 -15.58 6.45 26.44
N TYR A 288 -15.88 6.77 25.18
CA TYR A 288 -16.35 8.09 24.78
C TYR A 288 -17.69 8.43 25.44
N THR A 289 -18.63 7.49 25.42
CA THR A 289 -19.94 7.66 26.06
C THR A 289 -19.80 7.88 27.55
N MET A 290 -18.94 7.11 28.23
CA MET A 290 -18.70 7.26 29.67
C MET A 290 -18.18 8.65 30.07
N LEU A 291 -17.28 9.23 29.27
CA LEU A 291 -16.63 10.51 29.60
C LEU A 291 -17.41 11.73 29.12
N HIS A 292 -18.29 11.60 28.13
CA HIS A 292 -18.90 12.74 27.45
C HIS A 292 -20.43 12.69 27.33
N ALA A 293 -21.06 11.54 27.56
CA ALA A 293 -22.51 11.45 27.64
C ALA A 293 -22.92 11.33 29.11
N ASN A 294 -23.66 12.31 29.63
CA ASN A 294 -24.22 12.33 30.99
C ASN A 294 -25.31 11.25 31.23
N SER A 295 -25.29 10.13 30.50
CA SER A 295 -26.32 9.11 30.50
C SER A 295 -25.70 7.75 30.81
N LEU A 296 -25.72 7.37 32.10
CA LEU A 296 -25.40 6.03 32.57
C LEU A 296 -26.71 5.36 32.99
N ALA A 297 -27.52 4.94 32.01
CA ALA A 297 -28.69 4.09 32.29
C ALA A 297 -28.30 2.60 32.40
N GLU A 298 -27.17 2.20 31.80
CA GLU A 298 -26.65 0.83 31.82
C GLU A 298 -25.12 0.82 32.04
N PRO A 299 -24.57 -0.20 32.71
CA PRO A 299 -23.13 -0.36 32.89
C PRO A 299 -22.46 -0.59 31.52
N LEU A 300 -21.58 0.33 31.15
CA LEU A 300 -20.79 0.25 29.91
C LEU A 300 -19.69 -0.78 30.09
N LYS A 301 -19.42 -1.56 29.04
CA LYS A 301 -18.38 -2.60 29.06
C LYS A 301 -17.10 -2.12 28.36
N GLY A 302 -15.96 -2.48 28.96
CA GLY A 302 -14.63 -2.29 28.40
C GLY A 302 -14.24 -3.37 27.39
N ALA A 303 -12.97 -3.34 26.96
CA ALA A 303 -12.42 -4.27 25.98
C ALA A 303 -12.55 -5.75 26.37
N ASP A 304 -12.50 -6.04 27.68
CA ASP A 304 -12.52 -7.39 28.24
C ASP A 304 -13.92 -7.82 28.73
N GLY A 305 -14.96 -7.01 28.44
CA GLY A 305 -16.33 -7.26 28.87
C GLY A 305 -16.63 -6.91 30.34
N GLU A 306 -15.63 -6.47 31.09
CA GLU A 306 -15.75 -5.92 32.44
C GLU A 306 -16.40 -4.53 32.45
N GLU A 307 -16.93 -4.12 33.61
CA GLU A 307 -17.49 -2.79 33.80
C GLU A 307 -16.42 -1.71 33.61
N LEU A 308 -16.70 -0.77 32.72
CA LEU A 308 -15.78 0.30 32.39
C LEU A 308 -15.80 1.37 33.48
N THR A 309 -14.64 1.67 34.06
CA THR A 309 -14.46 2.77 35.02
C THR A 309 -14.03 4.06 34.31
N GLN A 310 -14.19 5.22 34.95
CA GLN A 310 -13.74 6.49 34.36
C GLN A 310 -12.22 6.51 34.10
N GLN A 311 -11.44 5.89 35.00
CA GLN A 311 -10.00 5.75 34.82
C GLN A 311 -9.68 4.82 33.64
N GLY A 312 -10.38 3.69 33.52
CA GLY A 312 -10.25 2.79 32.37
C GLY A 312 -10.63 3.47 31.05
N ALA A 313 -11.68 4.28 31.04
CA ALA A 313 -12.06 5.07 29.87
C ALA A 313 -10.97 6.06 29.46
N ARG A 314 -10.34 6.78 30.40
CA ARG A 314 -9.20 7.67 30.10
C ARG A 314 -8.01 6.89 29.55
N PHE A 315 -7.72 5.73 30.11
CA PHE A 315 -6.63 4.88 29.63
C PHE A 315 -6.86 4.38 28.20
N ILE A 316 -8.11 4.06 27.82
CA ILE A 316 -8.46 3.74 26.43
C ILE A 316 -8.14 4.91 25.48
N PHE A 317 -8.41 6.16 25.88
CA PHE A 317 -8.03 7.32 25.07
C PHE A 317 -6.50 7.44 24.90
N GLU A 318 -5.73 7.19 25.96
CA GLU A 318 -4.26 7.18 25.89
C GLU A 318 -3.72 6.06 24.99
N GLN A 319 -4.32 4.87 25.06
CA GLN A 319 -4.01 3.76 24.16
C GLN A 319 -4.31 4.13 22.70
N MET A 320 -5.47 4.72 22.42
CA MET A 320 -5.85 5.13 21.06
C MET A 320 -4.97 6.24 20.50
N LEU A 321 -4.61 7.23 21.32
CA LEU A 321 -3.67 8.27 20.90
C LEU A 321 -2.30 7.66 20.56
N THR A 322 -1.83 6.76 21.40
CA THR A 322 -0.55 6.07 21.22
C THR A 322 -0.54 5.24 19.94
N MET A 323 -1.60 4.45 19.69
CA MET A 323 -1.75 3.70 18.45
C MET A 323 -1.84 4.61 17.22
N ALA A 324 -2.60 5.71 17.30
CA ALA A 324 -2.77 6.62 16.19
C ALA A 324 -1.45 7.27 15.77
N CYS A 325 -0.65 7.74 16.75
CA CYS A 325 0.69 8.27 16.49
C CYS A 325 1.58 7.22 15.84
N ALA A 326 1.64 6.01 16.40
CA ALA A 326 2.48 4.92 15.87
C ALA A 326 2.05 4.48 14.45
N THR A 327 0.76 4.34 14.17
CA THR A 327 0.24 4.03 12.82
C THR A 327 0.58 5.14 11.83
N SER A 328 0.39 6.41 12.20
CA SER A 328 0.66 7.54 11.32
C SER A 328 2.15 7.64 10.96
N VAL A 329 3.03 7.52 11.96
CA VAL A 329 4.48 7.51 11.77
C VAL A 329 4.89 6.34 10.87
N SER A 330 4.37 5.13 11.15
CA SER A 330 4.69 3.93 10.37
C SER A 330 4.27 4.06 8.92
N LEU A 331 3.06 4.59 8.66
CA LEU A 331 2.56 4.84 7.32
C LEU A 331 3.43 5.88 6.59
N GLY A 332 3.86 6.94 7.28
CA GLY A 332 4.77 7.95 6.74
C GLY A 332 6.11 7.36 6.32
N ILE A 333 6.72 6.54 7.18
CA ILE A 333 7.99 5.84 6.89
C ILE A 333 7.83 4.92 5.67
N LEU A 334 6.78 4.08 5.63
CA LEU A 334 6.52 3.17 4.52
C LEU A 334 6.39 3.91 3.19
N ARG A 335 5.67 5.04 3.18
CA ARG A 335 5.55 5.90 1.99
C ARG A 335 6.89 6.48 1.58
N GLN A 336 7.70 6.94 2.54
CA GLN A 336 9.00 7.50 2.25
C GLN A 336 9.96 6.46 1.64
N ASP A 337 9.98 5.24 2.17
CA ASP A 337 10.80 4.15 1.63
C ASP A 337 10.35 3.75 0.23
N PHE A 338 9.04 3.61 0.05
CA PHE A 338 8.46 3.29 -1.25
C PHE A 338 8.85 4.39 -2.24
N GLN A 339 8.68 5.66 -1.89
CA GLN A 339 9.08 6.78 -2.75
C GLN A 339 10.58 6.75 -3.10
N LYS A 340 11.47 6.50 -2.13
CA LYS A 340 12.92 6.37 -2.37
C LYS A 340 13.24 5.21 -3.31
N SER A 341 12.49 4.12 -3.22
CA SER A 341 12.66 2.95 -4.09
C SER A 341 12.22 3.17 -5.54
N LEU A 342 11.41 4.20 -5.81
CA LEU A 342 11.00 4.61 -7.16
C LEU A 342 12.10 5.37 -7.92
N SER A 343 13.36 5.31 -7.49
CA SER A 343 14.49 6.00 -8.13
C SER A 343 14.74 5.60 -9.59
N MET A 344 14.15 4.48 -10.05
CA MET A 344 14.19 4.05 -11.45
C MET A 344 13.24 4.82 -12.38
N PHE A 345 12.32 5.60 -11.82
CA PHE A 345 11.36 6.43 -12.54
C PHE A 345 11.73 7.91 -12.50
N GLU A 346 11.23 8.70 -13.44
CA GLU A 346 11.38 10.15 -13.39
C GLU A 346 10.58 10.73 -12.21
N SER A 347 10.98 11.90 -11.69
CA SER A 347 10.35 12.48 -10.50
C SER A 347 8.84 12.73 -10.64
N LYS A 348 8.37 13.08 -11.85
CA LYS A 348 6.93 13.24 -12.13
C LYS A 348 6.18 11.90 -12.13
N GLU A 349 6.83 10.85 -12.63
CA GLU A 349 6.29 9.49 -12.69
C GLU A 349 6.23 8.88 -11.29
N ALA A 350 7.28 9.05 -10.50
CA ALA A 350 7.31 8.66 -9.09
C ALA A 350 6.20 9.37 -8.29
N ALA A 351 6.00 10.68 -8.51
CA ALA A 351 4.91 11.42 -7.87
C ALA A 351 3.52 10.90 -8.26
N GLN A 352 3.32 10.52 -9.53
CA GLN A 352 2.08 9.90 -9.99
C GLN A 352 1.83 8.55 -9.31
N ILE A 353 2.86 7.69 -9.20
CA ILE A 353 2.76 6.39 -8.51
C ILE A 353 2.41 6.61 -7.03
N MET A 354 3.08 7.54 -6.36
CA MET A 354 2.78 7.87 -4.95
C MET A 354 1.35 8.38 -4.76
N HIS A 355 0.82 9.16 -5.70
CA HIS A 355 -0.56 9.62 -5.65
C HIS A 355 -1.56 8.46 -5.76
N LEU A 356 -1.27 7.44 -6.59
CA LEU A 356 -2.11 6.26 -6.75
C LEU A 356 -2.04 5.31 -5.55
N LEU A 357 -0.89 5.24 -4.87
CA LEU A 357 -0.60 4.31 -3.78
C LEU A 357 -1.42 4.59 -2.50
N GLY A 358 -1.74 5.85 -2.24
CA GLY A 358 -2.61 6.24 -1.12
C GLY A 358 -2.12 5.71 0.24
N VAL A 359 -2.98 4.95 0.92
CA VAL A 359 -2.75 4.35 2.26
C VAL A 359 -2.36 2.87 2.20
N PHE A 360 -1.85 2.38 1.05
CA PHE A 360 -1.55 0.95 0.84
C PHE A 360 -2.78 0.03 0.98
N ASP A 361 -3.96 0.52 0.65
CA ASP A 361 -5.12 -0.35 0.44
C ASP A 361 -4.95 -1.15 -0.86
N LEU A 362 -5.60 -2.31 -0.93
CA LEU A 362 -5.44 -3.26 -2.01
C LEU A 362 -5.72 -2.66 -3.40
N GLU A 363 -6.75 -1.82 -3.53
CA GLU A 363 -7.11 -1.18 -4.82
C GLU A 363 -6.05 -0.16 -5.22
N SER A 364 -5.58 0.66 -4.28
CA SER A 364 -4.53 1.66 -4.52
C SER A 364 -3.20 1.01 -4.90
N ILE A 365 -2.80 -0.08 -4.23
CA ILE A 365 -1.60 -0.85 -4.60
C ILE A 365 -1.75 -1.43 -6.00
N GLU A 366 -2.91 -2.02 -6.34
CA GLU A 366 -3.14 -2.60 -7.66
C GLU A 366 -3.05 -1.54 -8.78
N ARG A 367 -3.63 -0.34 -8.56
CA ARG A 367 -3.50 0.78 -9.49
C ARG A 367 -2.06 1.25 -9.64
N ALA A 368 -1.33 1.38 -8.53
CA ALA A 368 0.08 1.76 -8.53
C ALA A 368 0.96 0.70 -9.24
N PHE A 369 0.67 -0.58 -9.02
CA PHE A 369 1.35 -1.72 -9.65
C PHE A 369 1.25 -1.67 -11.18
N PHE A 370 0.05 -1.51 -11.74
CA PHE A 370 -0.12 -1.39 -13.18
C PHE A 370 0.53 -0.12 -13.75
N ALA A 371 0.48 1.00 -13.02
CA ALA A 371 1.17 2.23 -13.41
C ALA A 371 2.70 2.02 -13.46
N MET A 372 3.28 1.34 -12.47
CA MET A 372 4.71 1.00 -12.46
C MET A 372 5.09 0.11 -13.66
N LEU A 373 4.29 -0.90 -14.00
CA LEU A 373 4.52 -1.74 -15.17
C LEU A 373 4.49 -0.93 -16.48
N GLU A 374 3.49 -0.06 -16.65
CA GLU A 374 3.35 0.78 -17.84
C GLU A 374 4.54 1.75 -17.98
N LEU A 375 4.89 2.43 -16.88
CA LEU A 375 6.00 3.38 -16.85
C LEU A 375 7.34 2.69 -17.05
N GLN A 376 7.53 1.49 -16.50
CA GLN A 376 8.76 0.72 -16.71
C GLN A 376 8.90 0.30 -18.17
N PHE A 377 7.81 -0.13 -18.81
CA PHE A 377 7.82 -0.44 -20.24
C PHE A 377 8.14 0.80 -21.10
N ILE A 378 7.60 1.96 -20.74
CA ILE A 378 7.95 3.25 -21.37
C ILE A 378 9.44 3.58 -21.16
N SER A 379 9.98 3.34 -19.97
CA SER A 379 11.40 3.55 -19.65
C SER A 379 12.30 2.70 -20.53
N ILE A 380 11.97 1.42 -20.72
CA ILE A 380 12.68 0.52 -21.64
C ILE A 380 12.70 1.10 -23.07
N ILE A 381 11.55 1.57 -23.57
CA ILE A 381 11.44 2.19 -24.90
C ILE A 381 12.27 3.48 -24.99
N ARG A 382 12.26 4.32 -23.95
CA ARG A 382 13.11 5.54 -23.87
C ARG A 382 14.58 5.19 -23.96
N GLN A 383 15.04 4.19 -23.22
CA GLN A 383 16.43 3.73 -23.26
C GLN A 383 16.84 3.26 -24.68
N ARG A 384 15.95 2.59 -25.42
CA ARG A 384 16.22 2.18 -26.83
C ARG A 384 16.28 3.35 -27.82
N SER A 385 15.74 4.51 -27.45
CA SER A 385 15.73 5.70 -28.31
C SER A 385 17.13 6.30 -28.44
N GLY A 386 17.96 6.18 -27.40
CA GLY A 386 19.38 6.54 -27.40
C GLY A 386 19.64 7.98 -27.90
N GLU A 387 20.63 8.12 -28.78
CA GLU A 387 21.03 9.39 -29.38
C GLU A 387 19.95 10.09 -30.22
N ASP A 388 18.92 9.36 -30.67
CA ASP A 388 17.84 9.91 -31.48
C ASP A 388 16.60 10.29 -30.64
N SER A 389 16.69 10.26 -29.31
CA SER A 389 15.59 10.63 -28.39
C SER A 389 14.96 11.98 -28.72
N GLY A 390 15.76 13.01 -29.05
CA GLY A 390 15.26 14.33 -29.46
C GLY A 390 14.51 14.37 -30.81
N LYS A 391 14.54 13.29 -31.59
CA LYS A 391 13.87 13.14 -32.89
C LYS A 391 12.60 12.28 -32.80
N MET A 392 12.26 11.83 -31.58
CA MET A 392 11.14 10.93 -31.32
C MET A 392 10.22 11.49 -30.24
N GLN A 393 8.96 11.07 -30.25
CA GLN A 393 8.03 11.30 -29.16
C GLN A 393 7.41 9.99 -28.73
N ILE A 394 7.45 9.68 -27.44
CA ILE A 394 6.78 8.51 -26.87
C ILE A 394 5.46 8.96 -26.27
N ARG A 395 4.37 8.30 -26.65
CA ARG A 395 3.01 8.62 -26.20
C ARG A 395 2.31 7.36 -25.72
N SER A 396 1.63 7.45 -24.58
CA SER A 396 0.65 6.46 -24.14
C SER A 396 -0.74 6.92 -24.56
N THR A 397 -1.46 6.07 -25.30
CA THR A 397 -2.86 6.32 -25.71
C THR A 397 -3.75 5.31 -25.01
N ARG A 398 -4.79 5.80 -24.34
CA ARG A 398 -5.77 4.97 -23.65
C ARG A 398 -7.08 4.96 -24.43
N LEU A 399 -7.62 3.78 -24.67
CA LEU A 399 -8.95 3.59 -25.24
C LEU A 399 -9.81 2.83 -24.23
N ARG A 400 -10.93 3.42 -23.84
CA ARG A 400 -11.92 2.76 -23.00
C ARG A 400 -12.48 1.54 -23.74
N ARG A 401 -12.56 0.41 -23.03
CA ARG A 401 -13.13 -0.84 -23.51
C ARG A 401 -14.03 -1.48 -22.46
N VAL A 402 -14.93 -2.31 -22.95
CA VAL A 402 -15.92 -3.08 -22.17
C VAL A 402 -16.05 -4.46 -22.79
N ARG A 403 -16.44 -5.47 -22.03
CA ARG A 403 -16.69 -6.80 -22.60
C ARG A 403 -17.93 -6.77 -23.48
N GLU A 404 -17.91 -7.52 -24.59
CA GLU A 404 -19.07 -7.61 -25.47
C GLU A 404 -20.30 -8.16 -24.72
N GLU A 405 -20.11 -9.13 -23.82
CA GLU A 405 -21.17 -9.68 -22.96
C GLU A 405 -21.87 -8.61 -22.11
N GLU A 406 -21.11 -7.69 -21.49
CA GLU A 406 -21.68 -6.61 -20.68
C GLU A 406 -22.53 -5.64 -21.51
N VAL A 407 -22.12 -5.39 -22.76
CA VAL A 407 -22.89 -4.56 -23.70
C VAL A 407 -24.15 -5.28 -24.17
N ASP A 408 -24.08 -6.60 -24.36
CA ASP A 408 -25.22 -7.39 -24.82
C ASP A 408 -26.35 -7.43 -23.78
N THR A 409 -26.06 -7.34 -22.48
CA THR A 409 -27.09 -7.18 -21.43
C THR A 409 -27.94 -5.92 -21.59
N LEU A 410 -27.45 -4.90 -22.31
CA LEU A 410 -28.19 -3.66 -22.55
C LEU A 410 -29.26 -3.81 -23.63
N MET A 411 -29.29 -4.93 -24.38
CA MET A 411 -30.33 -5.16 -25.39
C MET A 411 -31.72 -5.17 -24.77
N ASP A 412 -31.85 -5.72 -23.56
CA ASP A 412 -33.10 -5.75 -22.78
C ASP A 412 -33.55 -4.35 -22.34
N LEU A 413 -32.65 -3.37 -22.33
CA LEU A 413 -32.92 -1.97 -22.02
C LEU A 413 -33.15 -1.12 -23.27
N GLY A 414 -33.29 -1.73 -24.45
CA GLY A 414 -33.56 -1.02 -25.72
C GLY A 414 -32.31 -0.68 -26.54
N LEU A 415 -31.16 -1.29 -26.24
CA LEU A 415 -29.98 -1.18 -27.11
C LEU A 415 -30.20 -2.00 -28.39
N ASN A 416 -30.25 -1.31 -29.53
CA ASN A 416 -30.30 -1.96 -30.84
C ASN A 416 -28.93 -1.94 -31.54
N ARG A 417 -28.79 -2.71 -32.62
CA ARG A 417 -27.54 -2.84 -33.39
C ARG A 417 -26.99 -1.50 -33.91
N ILE A 418 -27.86 -0.57 -34.30
CA ILE A 418 -27.45 0.75 -34.79
C ILE A 418 -26.82 1.56 -33.66
N ARG A 419 -27.49 1.62 -32.51
CA ARG A 419 -27.00 2.29 -31.30
C ARG A 419 -25.68 1.64 -30.81
N LYS A 420 -25.59 0.30 -30.80
CA LYS A 420 -24.35 -0.44 -30.48
C LYS A 420 -23.19 -0.01 -31.37
N ASN A 421 -23.37 0.01 -32.69
CA ASN A 421 -22.32 0.40 -33.63
C ASN A 421 -21.92 1.89 -33.60
N LYS A 422 -22.74 2.76 -33.00
CA LYS A 422 -22.43 4.19 -32.84
C LYS A 422 -21.62 4.48 -31.57
N LEU A 423 -21.88 3.70 -30.52
CA LEU A 423 -21.23 3.80 -29.22
C LEU A 423 -19.93 2.99 -29.16
N TRP A 424 -19.86 1.87 -29.88
CA TRP A 424 -18.75 0.94 -29.82
C TRP A 424 -18.22 0.50 -31.19
N VAL A 425 -16.94 0.14 -31.20
CA VAL A 425 -16.23 -0.49 -32.31
C VAL A 425 -15.60 -1.78 -31.79
N LYS A 426 -15.55 -2.84 -32.60
CA LYS A 426 -14.85 -4.07 -32.23
C LYS A 426 -13.38 -3.80 -31.93
N ASP A 427 -12.86 -4.39 -30.85
CA ASP A 427 -11.43 -4.36 -30.58
C ASP A 427 -10.72 -5.29 -31.59
N PRO A 428 -9.80 -4.76 -32.42
CA PRO A 428 -9.12 -5.57 -33.44
C PRO A 428 -8.14 -6.59 -32.85
N ASP A 429 -7.70 -6.40 -31.61
CA ASP A 429 -6.68 -7.27 -30.98
C ASP A 429 -7.31 -8.25 -29.96
N ASN A 430 -8.61 -8.11 -29.64
CA ASN A 430 -9.32 -9.03 -28.76
C ASN A 430 -10.83 -9.07 -29.08
N GLU A 431 -11.31 -10.21 -29.55
CA GLU A 431 -12.70 -10.37 -30.00
C GLU A 431 -13.74 -10.28 -28.87
N GLU A 432 -13.35 -10.50 -27.61
CA GLU A 432 -14.25 -10.43 -26.45
C GLU A 432 -14.58 -8.99 -26.03
N TYR A 433 -13.86 -7.99 -26.57
CA TYR A 433 -13.98 -6.61 -26.14
C TYR A 433 -14.48 -5.68 -27.25
N LEU A 434 -15.20 -4.66 -26.79
CA LEU A 434 -15.64 -3.53 -27.58
C LEU A 434 -14.98 -2.26 -27.07
N LEU A 435 -14.43 -1.46 -27.99
CA LEU A 435 -13.87 -0.14 -27.71
C LEU A 435 -14.97 0.91 -27.80
N PHE A 436 -15.02 1.83 -26.84
CA PHE A 436 -15.88 3.00 -26.98
C PHE A 436 -15.41 3.87 -28.16
N ALA A 437 -16.34 4.25 -29.04
CA ALA A 437 -16.02 5.13 -30.16
C ALA A 437 -15.66 6.55 -29.68
N GLN A 438 -16.28 7.01 -28.58
CA GLN A 438 -16.05 8.32 -27.97
C GLN A 438 -15.23 8.17 -26.68
N GLN A 439 -14.08 8.83 -26.66
CA GLN A 439 -13.12 8.74 -25.56
C GLN A 439 -13.23 9.92 -24.57
N SER A 440 -13.83 11.04 -24.98
CA SER A 440 -14.04 12.19 -24.11
C SER A 440 -15.43 12.17 -23.46
N PRO A 441 -15.59 12.64 -22.20
CA PRO A 441 -16.90 12.75 -21.58
C PRO A 441 -17.88 13.63 -22.37
N ALA A 442 -17.37 14.70 -23.00
CA ALA A 442 -18.18 15.63 -23.77
C ALA A 442 -18.74 14.97 -25.05
N ASP A 443 -17.88 14.29 -25.82
CA ASP A 443 -18.31 13.59 -27.04
C ASP A 443 -19.24 12.43 -26.71
N PHE A 444 -18.98 11.73 -25.59
CA PHE A 444 -19.82 10.63 -25.13
C PHE A 444 -21.21 11.12 -24.71
N LYS A 445 -21.30 12.25 -23.99
CA LYS A 445 -22.58 12.87 -23.66
C LYS A 445 -23.33 13.32 -24.91
N ALA A 446 -22.64 13.98 -25.85
CA ALA A 446 -23.23 14.45 -27.09
C ALA A 446 -23.81 13.31 -27.93
N ILE A 447 -23.09 12.18 -28.07
CA ILE A 447 -23.62 11.04 -28.84
C ILE A 447 -24.83 10.41 -28.16
N MET A 448 -24.85 10.31 -26.83
CA MET A 448 -26.01 9.80 -26.08
C MET A 448 -27.25 10.69 -26.29
N GLU A 449 -27.08 12.02 -26.30
CA GLU A 449 -28.14 12.98 -26.57
C GLU A 449 -28.66 12.86 -28.01
N ILE A 450 -27.76 12.77 -28.99
CA ILE A 450 -28.11 12.61 -30.43
C ILE A 450 -28.90 11.32 -30.68
N MET A 451 -28.59 10.24 -29.97
CA MET A 451 -29.29 8.96 -30.13
C MET A 451 -30.62 8.88 -29.37
N HIS A 452 -30.96 9.91 -28.59
CA HIS A 452 -32.16 9.96 -27.74
C HIS A 452 -32.34 8.67 -26.92
N LEU A 453 -31.29 8.28 -26.17
CA LEU A 453 -31.35 7.09 -25.33
C LEU A 453 -32.38 7.27 -24.22
N GLU A 454 -33.14 6.22 -23.95
CA GLU A 454 -34.08 6.17 -22.85
C GLU A 454 -33.34 6.32 -21.50
N PRO A 455 -33.91 6.96 -20.47
CA PRO A 455 -33.17 7.31 -19.25
C PRO A 455 -32.48 6.13 -18.55
N GLN A 456 -33.10 4.94 -18.59
CA GLN A 456 -32.53 3.73 -18.00
C GLN A 456 -31.33 3.22 -18.80
N LEU A 457 -31.46 3.15 -20.14
CA LEU A 457 -30.36 2.78 -21.03
C LEU A 457 -29.21 3.78 -20.96
N ALA A 458 -29.51 5.08 -20.97
CA ALA A 458 -28.50 6.13 -20.86
C ALA A 458 -27.68 6.02 -19.56
N ARG A 459 -28.34 5.72 -18.43
CA ARG A 459 -27.64 5.47 -17.16
C ARG A 459 -26.76 4.24 -17.23
N ALA A 460 -27.27 3.12 -17.72
CA ALA A 460 -26.49 1.88 -17.82
C ALA A 460 -25.27 2.03 -18.74
N VAL A 461 -25.44 2.69 -19.89
CA VAL A 461 -24.37 3.01 -20.84
C VAL A 461 -23.33 3.95 -20.20
N LEU A 462 -23.77 4.96 -19.45
CA LEU A 462 -22.88 5.86 -18.71
C LEU A 462 -22.09 5.13 -17.63
N THR A 463 -22.74 4.21 -16.90
CA THR A 463 -22.08 3.36 -15.90
C THR A 463 -21.00 2.50 -16.55
N LEU A 464 -21.28 1.84 -17.68
CA LEU A 464 -20.27 1.07 -18.42
C LEU A 464 -19.10 1.96 -18.86
N TRP A 465 -19.37 3.18 -19.34
CA TRP A 465 -18.31 4.10 -19.77
C TRP A 465 -17.43 4.57 -18.60
N GLN A 466 -18.03 4.91 -17.46
CA GLN A 466 -17.33 5.39 -16.27
C GLN A 466 -16.41 4.32 -15.67
N HIS A 467 -16.88 3.07 -15.65
CA HIS A 467 -16.15 1.92 -15.10
C HIS A 467 -15.36 1.12 -16.14
N ALA A 468 -15.36 1.57 -17.41
CA ALA A 468 -14.63 0.91 -18.48
C ALA A 468 -13.14 0.77 -18.18
N HIS A 469 -12.59 -0.42 -18.44
CA HIS A 469 -11.15 -0.64 -18.42
C HIS A 469 -10.49 0.10 -19.59
N ASN A 470 -9.22 0.44 -19.45
CA ASN A 470 -8.46 1.06 -20.53
C ASN A 470 -7.59 0.03 -21.24
N LYS A 471 -7.73 -0.05 -22.55
CA LYS A 471 -6.69 -0.57 -23.43
C LYS A 471 -5.60 0.49 -23.60
N VAL A 472 -4.35 0.11 -23.43
CA VAL A 472 -3.23 1.04 -23.48
C VAL A 472 -2.31 0.70 -24.65
N PHE A 473 -2.01 1.71 -25.46
CA PHE A 473 -1.02 1.62 -26.53
C PHE A 473 0.14 2.55 -26.25
N ILE A 474 1.35 2.00 -26.31
CA ILE A 474 2.59 2.77 -26.14
C ILE A 474 3.20 2.93 -27.53
N SER A 475 3.23 4.17 -28.01
CA SER A 475 3.63 4.50 -29.38
C SER A 475 4.87 5.38 -29.41
N VAL A 476 5.83 5.03 -30.26
CA VAL A 476 7.02 5.82 -30.60
C VAL A 476 6.78 6.49 -31.95
N HIS A 477 6.73 7.82 -31.93
CA HIS A 477 6.54 8.65 -33.12
C HIS A 477 7.90 9.17 -33.59
N LEU A 478 8.40 8.61 -34.68
CA LEU A 478 9.65 8.96 -35.34
C LEU A 478 9.41 10.13 -36.31
N ASN A 479 10.08 11.27 -36.11
CA ASN A 479 9.97 12.40 -37.03
C ASN A 479 10.96 12.26 -38.20
N LEU A 480 10.45 11.99 -39.40
CA LEU A 480 11.28 11.78 -40.60
C LEU A 480 12.03 13.05 -41.04
N ASP A 481 11.46 14.23 -40.80
CA ASP A 481 12.07 15.50 -41.18
C ASP A 481 13.29 15.80 -40.31
N LEU A 482 13.21 15.49 -39.01
CA LEU A 482 14.35 15.65 -38.09
C LEU A 482 15.44 14.61 -38.34
N ILE A 483 15.06 13.37 -38.63
CA ILE A 483 16.03 12.31 -38.94
C ILE A 483 16.76 12.61 -40.25
N SER A 484 16.03 13.00 -41.30
CA SER A 484 16.62 13.28 -42.62
C SER A 484 17.62 14.44 -42.61
N ARG A 485 17.47 15.43 -41.72
CA ARG A 485 18.46 16.52 -41.54
C ARG A 485 19.79 16.08 -40.95
N THR A 486 19.84 14.89 -40.34
CA THR A 486 21.02 14.39 -39.61
C THR A 486 21.72 13.23 -40.29
N THR A 487 21.25 12.81 -41.48
CA THR A 487 21.82 11.69 -42.21
C THR A 487 21.72 11.89 -43.72
N THR A 488 22.71 11.40 -44.45
CA THR A 488 22.67 11.32 -45.92
C THR A 488 21.91 10.10 -46.42
N ASN A 489 21.69 9.09 -45.58
CA ASN A 489 20.98 7.85 -45.92
C ASN A 489 19.87 7.55 -44.91
N LEU A 490 18.68 8.08 -45.17
CA LEU A 490 17.51 7.93 -44.30
C LEU A 490 17.11 6.46 -44.09
N ASN A 491 17.18 5.62 -45.13
CA ASN A 491 16.77 4.22 -45.03
C ASN A 491 17.71 3.41 -44.13
N GLN A 492 19.02 3.64 -44.24
CA GLN A 492 20.00 3.01 -43.36
C GLN A 492 19.78 3.46 -41.91
N ARG A 493 19.62 4.77 -41.69
CA ARG A 493 19.39 5.31 -40.35
C ARG A 493 18.11 4.79 -39.71
N LEU A 494 17.02 4.67 -40.49
CA LEU A 494 15.78 4.06 -40.02
C LEU A 494 15.98 2.58 -39.67
N ALA A 495 16.74 1.83 -40.48
CA ALA A 495 17.06 0.43 -40.17
C ALA A 495 17.85 0.28 -38.86
N GLU A 496 18.83 1.15 -38.61
CA GLU A 496 19.56 1.21 -37.33
C GLU A 496 18.63 1.51 -36.16
N ILE A 497 17.72 2.47 -36.32
CA ILE A 497 16.72 2.80 -35.30
C ILE A 497 15.82 1.60 -35.01
N PHE A 498 15.23 0.98 -36.03
CA PHE A 498 14.36 -0.20 -35.85
C PHE A 498 15.12 -1.36 -35.19
N LEU A 499 16.39 -1.57 -35.56
CA LEU A 499 17.26 -2.58 -34.96
C LEU A 499 17.48 -2.32 -33.46
N ARG A 500 17.68 -1.05 -33.03
CA ARG A 500 17.78 -0.72 -31.59
C ARG A 500 16.50 -1.02 -30.83
N PHE A 501 15.34 -0.83 -31.47
CA PHE A 501 14.05 -1.26 -30.93
C PHE A 501 13.82 -2.77 -31.05
N GLY A 502 14.69 -3.55 -31.70
CA GLY A 502 14.47 -4.98 -31.94
C GLY A 502 13.32 -5.25 -32.93
N THR A 503 12.96 -4.26 -33.74
CA THR A 503 11.81 -4.29 -34.66
C THR A 503 12.27 -4.31 -36.12
N LEU A 504 11.38 -4.70 -37.01
CA LEU A 504 11.58 -4.59 -38.45
C LEU A 504 10.95 -3.30 -38.98
N GLY A 505 11.59 -2.70 -39.98
CA GLY A 505 11.05 -1.54 -40.68
C GLY A 505 9.74 -1.84 -41.43
N PRO A 506 8.99 -0.79 -41.85
CA PRO A 506 7.71 -0.95 -42.51
C PRO A 506 7.81 -1.85 -43.76
N GLY A 507 6.92 -2.85 -43.85
CA GLY A 507 6.85 -3.78 -44.99
C GLY A 507 7.75 -5.01 -44.90
N LYS A 508 8.55 -5.17 -43.83
CA LYS A 508 9.33 -6.39 -43.58
C LYS A 508 8.68 -7.20 -42.46
N LYS A 509 8.02 -8.33 -42.78
CA LYS A 509 7.75 -9.40 -41.80
C LYS A 509 8.94 -10.36 -41.79
N LYS A 510 9.24 -11.01 -40.66
CA LYS A 510 10.21 -12.13 -40.70
C LYS A 510 9.53 -13.20 -41.57
N GLY A 511 10.20 -13.60 -42.65
CA GLY A 511 9.80 -14.81 -43.36
C GLY A 511 9.81 -15.95 -42.36
N ILE A 512 8.71 -16.71 -42.36
CA ILE A 512 8.56 -17.95 -41.57
C ILE A 512 9.72 -18.90 -41.92
#